data_AF-A0A2E4LNG3-F1
#
_entry.id   AF-A0A2E4LNG3-F1
#
_cell.length_a   1.000
_cell.length_b   1.000
_cell.length_c   1.000
_cell.angle_alpha   90.00
_cell.angle_beta   90.00
_cell.angle_gamma   90.00
#
_symmetry.space_group_name_H-M   'P 1'
#
loop_
_entity.id
_entity.type
_entity.pdbx_description
1 polymer ?
#
loop_
_entity_poly.entity_id
_entity_poly.type
_entity_poly.pdbx_seq_one_letter_code
_entity_poly.pdbx_strand_id
1 'polypeptide(L)'
;MTVTSASTAIGGPQAAEVTGQISGATALMDALRRHGVDTIFGYPGGAILPIYDALHIAESEGWVKHFLVRHEQAGTHAADAYARATGKVGVCFGTSGPGATNLVTGIATAQMDSVPMVVITGQVPRP
;
A
#
# COMPACT_ATOMS: atom_id res chain seq x y z
N MET A 1 43.98 6.40 -14.06
CA MET A 1 43.35 5.46 -15.00
C MET A 1 41.92 5.93 -15.18
N THR A 2 41.67 6.63 -16.28
CA THR A 2 40.37 7.23 -16.62
C THR A 2 39.46 6.14 -17.16
N VAL A 3 38.24 6.03 -16.62
CA VAL A 3 37.14 5.31 -17.28
C VAL A 3 36.00 6.29 -17.49
N THR A 4 35.71 6.50 -18.77
CA THR A 4 34.69 7.38 -19.32
C THR A 4 33.42 6.58 -19.60
N SER A 5 32.28 7.19 -19.28
CA SER A 5 30.93 7.04 -19.85
C SER A 5 30.24 5.65 -19.92
N ALA A 6 29.03 5.60 -19.38
CA ALA A 6 27.82 5.57 -20.22
C ALA A 6 26.63 6.11 -19.42
N SER A 7 26.14 7.28 -19.83
CA SER A 7 24.80 7.75 -19.47
C SER A 7 23.81 6.91 -20.25
N THR A 8 23.16 5.95 -19.58
CA THR A 8 22.01 5.27 -20.14
C THR A 8 20.79 6.05 -19.72
N ALA A 9 20.38 7.00 -20.57
CA ALA A 9 19.10 7.67 -20.45
C ALA A 9 17.98 6.64 -20.64
N ILE A 10 17.39 6.17 -19.54
CA ILE A 10 16.18 5.37 -19.56
C ILE A 10 15.03 6.37 -19.65
N GLY A 11 14.65 6.72 -20.87
CA GLY A 11 13.47 7.54 -21.17
C GLY A 11 12.19 6.74 -20.89
N GLY A 12 11.83 6.61 -19.62
CA GLY A 12 10.45 6.34 -19.24
C GLY A 12 9.57 7.57 -19.52
N PRO A 13 8.25 7.43 -19.64
CA PRO A 13 7.36 8.58 -19.70
C PRO A 13 7.68 9.48 -18.50
N GLN A 14 8.10 10.71 -18.79
CA GLN A 14 8.42 11.70 -17.79
C GLN A 14 7.13 11.96 -17.02
N ALA A 15 7.04 11.43 -15.80
CA ALA A 15 5.91 11.65 -14.93
C ALA A 15 5.69 13.16 -14.86
N ALA A 16 4.49 13.61 -15.26
CA ALA A 16 4.13 15.01 -15.21
C ALA A 16 4.51 15.54 -13.81
N GLU A 17 5.34 16.58 -13.80
CA GLU A 17 5.81 17.19 -12.57
C GLU A 17 4.58 17.66 -11.80
N VAL A 18 4.28 17.03 -10.66
CA VAL A 18 3.12 17.41 -9.83
C VAL A 18 3.48 18.72 -9.15
N THR A 19 3.25 19.83 -9.83
CA THR A 19 3.46 21.19 -9.33
C THR A 19 2.29 21.56 -8.40
N GLY A 20 2.36 21.11 -7.15
CA GLY A 20 1.37 21.44 -6.11
C GLY A 20 1.58 20.62 -4.84
N GLN A 21 1.27 21.19 -3.67
CA GLN A 21 1.21 20.42 -2.43
C GLN A 21 0.01 19.46 -2.50
N ILE A 22 0.29 18.16 -2.45
CA ILE A 22 -0.73 17.11 -2.32
C ILE A 22 -0.68 16.48 -0.94
N SER A 23 -1.79 15.91 -0.49
CA SER A 23 -1.81 15.17 0.78
C SER A 23 -0.96 13.90 0.67
N GLY A 24 -0.38 13.47 1.79
CA GLY A 24 0.36 12.21 1.84
C GLY A 24 -0.51 10.99 1.49
N ALA A 25 -1.80 11.03 1.81
CA ALA A 25 -2.76 10.00 1.43
C ALA A 25 -2.97 9.93 -0.08
N THR A 26 -3.12 11.09 -0.75
CA THR A 26 -3.23 11.16 -2.21
C THR A 26 -1.95 10.65 -2.88
N ALA A 27 -0.78 11.06 -2.38
CA ALA A 27 0.51 10.60 -2.89
C ALA A 27 0.67 9.07 -2.74
N LEU A 28 0.25 8.52 -1.59
CA LEU A 28 0.27 7.08 -1.34
C LEU A 28 -0.62 6.33 -2.34
N MET A 29 -1.87 6.78 -2.54
CA MET A 29 -2.80 6.12 -3.46
C MET A 29 -2.32 6.19 -4.92
N ASP A 30 -1.76 7.32 -5.34
CA ASP A 30 -1.14 7.47 -6.68
C ASP A 30 0.05 6.51 -6.85
N ALA A 31 0.91 6.36 -5.83
CA ALA A 31 1.99 5.38 -5.87
C ALA A 31 1.45 3.95 -6.02
N LEU A 32 0.45 3.55 -5.22
CA LEU A 32 -0.18 2.23 -5.33
C LEU A 32 -0.77 1.99 -6.73
N ARG A 33 -1.45 2.99 -7.31
CA ARG A 33 -2.00 2.93 -8.67
C ARG A 33 -0.91 2.71 -9.72
N ARG A 34 0.19 3.47 -9.66
CA ARG A 34 1.33 3.34 -10.58
C ARG A 34 2.01 1.98 -10.50
N HIS A 35 1.95 1.33 -9.34
CA HIS A 35 2.46 -0.03 -9.12
C HIS A 35 1.43 -1.13 -9.46
N GLY A 36 0.27 -0.77 -10.03
CA GLY A 36 -0.73 -1.73 -10.50
C GLY A 36 -1.50 -2.44 -9.39
N VAL A 37 -1.59 -1.83 -8.21
CA VAL A 37 -2.42 -2.35 -7.12
C VAL A 37 -3.89 -2.16 -7.49
N ASP A 38 -4.65 -3.25 -7.50
CA ASP A 38 -6.10 -3.25 -7.79
C ASP A 38 -6.95 -3.74 -6.62
N THR A 39 -6.33 -4.31 -5.59
CA THR A 39 -7.00 -4.96 -4.47
C THR A 39 -6.31 -4.59 -3.16
N ILE A 40 -7.09 -4.11 -2.18
CA ILE A 40 -6.60 -3.76 -0.85
C ILE A 40 -7.49 -4.42 0.20
N PHE A 41 -6.89 -5.04 1.21
CA PHE A 41 -7.60 -5.60 2.37
C PHE A 41 -7.38 -4.71 3.59
N GLY A 42 -8.39 -4.52 4.44
CA GLY A 42 -8.10 -3.77 5.67
C GLY A 42 -9.28 -3.52 6.59
N TYR A 43 -8.94 -2.98 7.76
CA TYR A 43 -9.88 -2.51 8.76
C TYR A 43 -9.62 -1.03 9.07
N PRO A 44 -10.64 -0.16 9.02
CA PRO A 44 -10.47 1.27 9.25
C PRO A 44 -10.28 1.60 10.74
N GLY A 45 -9.67 2.75 11.02
CA GLY A 45 -9.57 3.33 12.36
C GLY A 45 -9.07 4.76 12.33
N GLY A 46 -9.12 5.45 13.47
CA GLY A 46 -8.97 6.91 13.54
C GLY A 46 -7.69 7.45 12.90
N ALA A 47 -6.54 6.81 13.13
CA ALA A 47 -5.25 7.31 12.65
C ALA A 47 -5.00 7.10 11.15
N ILE A 48 -5.76 6.21 10.49
CA ILE A 48 -5.63 5.93 9.05
C ILE A 48 -6.72 6.61 8.21
N LEU A 49 -7.64 7.37 8.83
CA LEU A 49 -8.79 7.98 8.13
C LEU A 49 -8.42 8.78 6.88
N PRO A 50 -7.37 9.64 6.86
CA PRO A 50 -7.01 10.36 5.62
C PRO A 50 -6.71 9.43 4.44
N ILE A 51 -6.14 8.24 4.70
CA ILE A 51 -5.88 7.23 3.68
C ILE A 51 -7.18 6.54 3.25
N TYR A 52 -8.11 6.29 4.17
CA TYR A 52 -9.43 5.74 3.83
C TYR A 52 -10.30 6.72 3.03
N ASP A 53 -10.20 8.02 3.27
CA ASP A 53 -10.87 9.04 2.46
C ASP A 53 -10.35 9.03 1.02
N ALA A 54 -9.03 8.96 0.84
CA ALA A 54 -8.41 8.85 -0.48
C ALA A 54 -8.73 7.51 -1.17
N LEU A 55 -8.80 6.42 -0.40
CA LEU A 55 -9.22 5.10 -0.88
C LEU A 55 -10.67 5.12 -1.37
N HIS A 56 -11.58 5.77 -0.65
CA HIS A 56 -12.98 5.88 -1.07
C HIS A 56 -13.12 6.57 -2.43
N ILE A 57 -12.36 7.66 -2.65
CA ILE A 57 -12.29 8.32 -3.94
C ILE A 57 -11.74 7.37 -5.01
N ALA A 58 -10.65 6.66 -4.72
CA ALA A 58 -10.06 5.69 -5.63
C ALA A 58 -11.00 4.53 -6.01
N GLU A 59 -11.79 4.01 -5.06
CA GLU A 59 -12.82 3.00 -5.34
C GLU A 59 -13.93 3.56 -6.24
N SER A 60 -14.34 4.82 -6.02
CA SER A 60 -15.34 5.49 -6.88
C SER A 60 -14.85 5.72 -8.31
N GLU A 61 -13.54 5.90 -8.50
CA GLU A 61 -12.90 5.93 -9.82
C GLU A 61 -12.76 4.54 -10.45
N GLY A 62 -12.96 3.48 -9.67
CA GLY A 62 -13.05 2.09 -10.14
C GLY A 62 -11.71 1.41 -10.42
N TRP A 63 -10.58 1.99 -10.03
CA TRP A 63 -9.26 1.38 -10.30
C TRP A 63 -8.77 0.46 -9.17
N VAL A 64 -9.35 0.57 -7.98
CA VAL A 64 -9.03 -0.30 -6.83
C VAL A 64 -10.32 -0.78 -6.17
N LYS A 65 -10.26 -1.96 -5.56
CA LYS A 65 -11.32 -2.50 -4.71
C LYS A 65 -10.82 -2.72 -3.30
N HIS A 66 -11.54 -2.20 -2.32
CA HIS A 66 -11.30 -2.48 -0.90
C HIS A 66 -12.13 -3.67 -0.42
N PHE A 67 -11.48 -4.55 0.33
CA PHE A 67 -12.14 -5.63 1.07
C PHE A 67 -12.06 -5.34 2.56
N LEU A 68 -13.17 -4.86 3.10
CA LEU A 68 -13.35 -4.66 4.53
C LEU A 68 -13.37 -6.01 5.26
N VAL A 69 -12.38 -6.24 6.11
CA VAL A 69 -12.33 -7.41 6.99
C VAL A 69 -13.05 -7.12 8.32
N ARG A 70 -13.17 -8.13 9.17
CA ARG A 70 -13.72 -7.97 10.54
C ARG A 70 -12.66 -7.98 11.64
N HIS A 71 -11.43 -8.31 11.29
CA HIS A 71 -10.27 -8.31 12.17
C HIS A 71 -9.01 -8.13 11.31
N GLU A 72 -8.04 -7.34 11.76
CA GLU A 72 -6.85 -6.99 10.97
C GLU A 72 -6.01 -8.21 10.59
N GLN A 73 -5.89 -9.18 11.51
CA GLN A 73 -5.25 -10.47 11.23
C GLN A 73 -5.86 -11.17 10.00
N ALA A 74 -7.18 -11.09 9.81
CA ALA A 74 -7.82 -11.66 8.62
C ALA A 74 -7.45 -10.85 7.36
N GLY A 75 -7.29 -9.53 7.49
CA GLY A 75 -6.81 -8.65 6.42
C GLY A 75 -5.43 -9.04 5.92
N THR A 76 -4.47 -9.25 6.83
CA THR A 76 -3.12 -9.67 6.43
C THR A 76 -3.07 -11.06 5.81
N HIS A 77 -3.83 -12.02 6.34
CA HIS A 77 -3.86 -13.37 5.74
C HIS A 77 -4.57 -13.37 4.39
N ALA A 78 -5.57 -12.51 4.19
CA ALA A 78 -6.21 -12.35 2.88
C ALA A 78 -5.25 -11.72 1.86
N ALA A 79 -4.47 -10.71 2.26
CA ALA A 79 -3.44 -10.12 1.42
C ALA A 79 -2.32 -11.12 1.06
N ASP A 80 -1.87 -11.93 2.03
CA ASP A 80 -0.93 -13.03 1.81
C ASP A 80 -1.49 -14.04 0.80
N ALA A 81 -2.72 -14.53 1.01
CA ALA A 81 -3.36 -15.48 0.12
C ALA A 81 -3.58 -14.93 -1.28
N TYR A 82 -3.98 -13.66 -1.40
CA TYR A 82 -4.12 -12.96 -2.67
C TYR A 82 -2.79 -12.92 -3.43
N ALA A 83 -1.69 -12.59 -2.75
CA ALA A 83 -0.37 -12.52 -3.36
C ALA A 83 0.06 -13.88 -3.94
N ARG A 84 -0.15 -14.96 -3.16
CA ARG A 84 0.14 -16.34 -3.62
C ARG A 84 -0.72 -16.76 -4.81
N ALA A 85 -2.02 -16.46 -4.77
CA ALA A 85 -2.97 -16.90 -5.78
C ALA A 85 -2.81 -16.15 -7.11
N THR A 86 -2.34 -14.91 -7.08
CA THR A 86 -2.31 -14.02 -8.25
C THR A 86 -0.91 -13.73 -8.78
N GLY A 87 0.12 -13.95 -7.96
CA GLY A 87 1.49 -13.48 -8.24
C GLY A 87 1.67 -11.97 -8.12
N LYS A 88 0.66 -11.22 -7.66
CA LYS A 88 0.72 -9.77 -7.42
C LYS A 88 1.13 -9.48 -5.97
N VAL A 89 1.45 -8.22 -5.68
CA VAL A 89 1.76 -7.77 -4.31
C VAL A 89 0.46 -7.70 -3.49
N GLY A 90 0.44 -8.35 -2.33
CA GLY A 90 -0.68 -8.24 -1.37
C GLY A 90 -0.60 -6.94 -0.58
N VAL A 91 -1.65 -6.13 -0.60
CA VAL A 91 -1.70 -4.85 0.13
C VAL A 91 -2.70 -4.92 1.28
N CYS A 92 -2.25 -4.57 2.49
CA CYS A 92 -3.11 -4.53 3.67
C CYS A 92 -3.03 -3.20 4.43
N PHE A 93 -4.17 -2.64 4.80
CA PHE A 93 -4.31 -1.41 5.61
C PHE A 93 -4.76 -1.73 7.02
N GLY A 94 -4.13 -1.09 8.01
CA GLY A 94 -4.59 -1.07 9.40
C GLY A 94 -4.36 0.28 10.08
N THR A 95 -5.06 0.56 11.17
CA THR A 95 -4.84 1.79 11.95
C THR A 95 -3.64 1.67 12.89
N SER A 96 -3.38 2.69 13.68
CA SER A 96 -2.39 2.70 14.77
C SER A 96 -2.75 1.73 15.91
N GLY A 97 -1.80 1.46 16.80
CA GLY A 97 -2.04 0.73 18.04
C GLY A 97 -2.52 -0.70 17.80
N PRO A 98 -3.69 -1.13 18.33
CA PRO A 98 -4.17 -2.50 18.21
C PRO A 98 -4.33 -2.94 16.75
N GLY A 99 -4.76 -2.02 15.88
CA GLY A 99 -4.90 -2.30 14.45
C GLY A 99 -3.58 -2.66 13.79
N ALA A 100 -2.47 -2.05 14.21
CA ALA A 100 -1.14 -2.38 13.71
C ALA A 100 -0.61 -3.69 14.31
N THR A 101 -0.78 -3.91 15.62
CA THR A 101 -0.26 -5.11 16.29
C THR A 101 -0.98 -6.38 15.87
N ASN A 102 -2.27 -6.29 15.53
CA ASN A 102 -3.05 -7.42 15.04
C ASN A 102 -2.60 -7.93 13.66
N LEU A 103 -1.85 -7.13 12.88
CA LEU A 103 -1.30 -7.49 11.57
C LEU A 103 -0.04 -8.37 11.70
N VAL A 104 0.64 -8.33 12.85
CA VAL A 104 1.99 -8.90 13.04
C VAL A 104 2.05 -10.38 12.72
N THR A 105 1.04 -11.16 13.13
CA THR A 105 1.00 -12.60 12.83
C THR A 105 0.98 -12.86 11.32
N GLY A 106 0.18 -12.13 10.55
CA GLY A 106 0.13 -12.31 9.10
C GLY A 106 1.39 -11.82 8.39
N ILE A 107 2.02 -10.74 8.90
CA ILE A 107 3.34 -10.28 8.42
C ILE A 107 4.40 -11.36 8.65
N ALA A 108 4.41 -11.99 9.82
CA ALA A 108 5.34 -13.06 10.14
C ALA A 108 5.15 -14.27 9.22
N THR A 109 3.90 -14.68 8.96
CA THR A 109 3.58 -15.73 7.97
C THR A 109 4.13 -15.40 6.59
N ALA A 110 3.84 -14.20 6.08
CA ALA A 110 4.32 -13.76 4.76
C ALA A 110 5.84 -13.72 4.69
N GLN A 111 6.51 -13.28 5.75
CA GLN A 111 7.97 -13.25 5.83
C GLN A 111 8.58 -14.66 5.81
N MET A 112 8.03 -15.61 6.56
CA MET A 112 8.52 -17.00 6.60
C MET A 112 8.37 -17.69 5.25
N ASP A 113 7.31 -17.37 4.51
CA ASP A 113 6.99 -18.00 3.23
C ASP A 113 7.44 -17.17 2.00
N SER A 114 8.17 -16.07 2.22
CA SER A 114 8.65 -15.17 1.16
C SER A 114 7.55 -14.61 0.25
N VAL A 115 6.40 -14.25 0.83
CA VAL A 115 5.25 -13.70 0.11
C VAL A 115 5.40 -12.19 -0.05
N PRO A 116 5.22 -11.63 -1.27
CA PRO A 116 5.34 -10.21 -1.50
C PRO A 116 4.12 -9.47 -0.92
N MET A 117 4.35 -8.72 0.16
CA MET A 117 3.33 -7.92 0.83
C MET A 117 3.78 -6.50 1.15
N VAL A 118 2.83 -5.56 1.10
CA VAL A 118 2.97 -4.19 1.61
C VAL A 118 1.87 -3.96 2.64
N VAL A 119 2.28 -3.71 3.88
CA VAL A 119 1.36 -3.40 4.98
C VAL A 119 1.52 -1.94 5.38
N ILE A 120 0.43 -1.18 5.32
CA ILE A 120 0.40 0.25 5.61
C ILE A 120 -0.41 0.48 6.87
N THR A 121 0.21 1.12 7.85
CA THR A 121 -0.41 1.43 9.13
C THR A 121 -0.58 2.94 9.32
N GLY A 122 -1.74 3.34 9.84
CA GLY A 122 -1.92 4.70 10.37
C GLY A 122 -1.08 4.90 11.64
N GLN A 123 -0.72 6.14 11.93
CA GLN A 123 0.00 6.49 13.14
C GLN A 123 -0.47 7.85 13.68
N VAL A 124 -0.45 8.02 15.00
CA VAL A 124 -0.74 9.32 15.63
C VAL A 124 0.32 10.37 15.24
N PRO A 125 -0.02 11.67 15.23
CA PRO A 125 0.93 12.73 14.93
C PRO A 125 2.17 12.66 15.85
N ARG A 126 3.34 12.92 15.28
CA ARG A 126 4.59 13.09 16.05
C ARG A 126 4.72 14.56 16.50
N PRO A 127 5.26 14.82 17.70
CA PRO A 127 5.58 16.18 18.16
C PRO A 127 6.56 16.91 17.25
#